data_AF-A0A7K1L7D3-F1
#
_entry.id   AF-A0A7K1L7D3-F1
#
_cell.length_a   1.000
_cell.length_b   1.000
_cell.length_c   1.000
_cell.angle_alpha   90.00
_cell.angle_beta   90.00
_cell.angle_gamma   90.00
#
_symmetry.space_group_name_H-M   'P 1'
#
loop_
_entity.id
_entity.type
_entity.pdbx_description
1 polymer ?
#
loop_
_entity_poly.entity_id
_entity_poly.type
_entity_poly.pdbx_seq_one_letter_code
_entity_poly.pdbx_strand_id
1 'polypeptide(L)'
;MNEYSPPRERDLDPAAGAVRRRHLVEEISRPAGRRRIARRGPWIAGGVAALVLAGGGVAVAGGLLDDGVEQSLATGCYARADLQADTTAIGTGTLDPVGECAGLWREGVVREGTRTAPPLVACGMDKAVGVFPGDSGVCRKLGLRPWRPLAGAERTRAQALARLRKELVARFSARCVSERRSIALAEGRLAANGLPGWRVVTAEFGRVHGRDGRCASFGDIDPGTRTITLTGVPAE
;
A
#
# COMPACT_ATOMS: atom_id res chain seq x y z
N MET A 1 35.78 -25.41 -25.00
CA MET A 1 34.70 -24.42 -25.21
C MET A 1 33.40 -25.10 -24.82
N ASN A 2 32.82 -24.77 -23.66
CA ASN A 2 31.54 -25.34 -23.22
C ASN A 2 30.43 -24.37 -23.61
N GLU A 3 29.53 -24.85 -24.45
CA GLU A 3 28.37 -24.13 -24.95
C GLU A 3 27.28 -24.15 -23.86
N TYR A 4 27.03 -23.00 -23.23
CA TYR A 4 25.96 -22.85 -22.26
C TYR A 4 24.64 -22.64 -23.01
N SER A 5 23.77 -23.64 -23.00
CA SER A 5 22.37 -23.49 -23.40
C SER A 5 21.53 -23.09 -22.19
N PRO A 6 20.85 -21.93 -22.19
CA PRO A 6 19.93 -21.59 -21.12
C PRO A 6 18.73 -22.56 -21.11
N PRO A 7 18.16 -22.86 -19.93
CA PRO A 7 16.97 -23.69 -19.84
C PRO A 7 15.81 -23.02 -20.56
N ARG A 8 15.00 -23.82 -21.27
CA ARG A 8 13.80 -23.33 -21.96
C ARG A 8 12.87 -22.62 -20.98
N GLU A 9 12.44 -21.43 -21.38
CA GLU A 9 11.45 -20.63 -20.66
C GLU A 9 10.19 -21.47 -20.46
N ARG A 10 9.84 -21.74 -19.21
CA ARG A 10 8.60 -22.45 -18.89
C ARG A 10 7.44 -21.48 -19.06
N ASP A 11 6.53 -21.84 -19.94
CA ASP A 11 5.26 -21.15 -20.12
C ASP A 11 4.45 -21.29 -18.81
N LEU A 12 4.47 -20.24 -18.00
CA LEU A 12 3.75 -20.20 -16.72
C LEU A 12 2.31 -19.80 -17.02
N ASP A 13 1.39 -20.76 -16.86
CA ASP A 13 -0.04 -20.54 -17.02
C ASP A 13 -0.50 -19.32 -16.19
N PRO A 14 -1.01 -18.24 -16.81
CA PRO A 14 -1.43 -17.04 -16.10
C PRO A 14 -2.58 -17.32 -15.12
N ALA A 15 -3.36 -18.39 -15.33
CA ALA A 15 -4.39 -18.83 -14.38
C ALA A 15 -3.77 -19.39 -13.09
N ALA A 16 -2.66 -20.14 -13.19
CA ALA A 16 -1.95 -20.67 -12.02
C ALA A 16 -1.34 -19.54 -11.17
N GLY A 17 -0.88 -18.45 -11.80
CA GLY A 17 -0.39 -17.25 -11.11
C GLY A 17 -1.48 -16.49 -10.34
N ALA A 18 -2.72 -16.50 -10.83
CA ALA A 18 -3.86 -15.87 -10.16
C ALA A 18 -4.34 -16.68 -8.96
N VAL A 19 -4.36 -18.02 -9.06
CA VAL A 19 -4.70 -18.91 -7.93
C VAL A 19 -3.66 -18.78 -6.82
N ARG A 20 -2.37 -18.73 -7.17
CA ARG A 20 -1.28 -18.59 -6.17
C ARG A 20 -1.34 -17.26 -5.43
N ARG A 21 -1.68 -16.16 -6.12
CA ARG A 21 -1.90 -14.85 -5.50
C ARG A 21 -3.10 -14.83 -4.56
N ARG A 22 -4.22 -15.44 -4.96
CA ARG A 22 -5.41 -15.56 -4.08
C ARG A 22 -5.11 -16.36 -2.83
N HIS A 23 -4.35 -17.46 -2.97
CA HIS A 23 -3.95 -18.28 -1.83
C HIS A 23 -3.04 -17.51 -0.84
N LEU A 24 -2.11 -16.68 -1.34
CA LEU A 24 -1.25 -15.83 -0.50
C LEU A 24 -2.03 -14.72 0.21
N VAL A 25 -2.95 -14.05 -0.49
CA VAL A 25 -3.78 -12.99 0.10
C VAL A 25 -4.72 -13.59 1.16
N GLU A 26 -5.30 -14.76 0.90
CA GLU A 26 -6.17 -15.45 1.87
C GLU A 26 -5.39 -15.97 3.08
N GLU A 27 -4.14 -16.43 2.89
CA GLU A 27 -3.29 -16.88 4.00
C GLU A 27 -2.81 -15.72 4.88
N ILE A 28 -2.54 -14.54 4.29
CA ILE A 28 -2.24 -13.30 5.03
C ILE A 28 -3.49 -12.73 5.72
N SER A 29 -4.68 -12.91 5.15
CA SER A 29 -5.93 -12.34 5.68
C SER A 29 -6.64 -13.22 6.71
N ARG A 30 -6.21 -14.47 6.91
CA ARG A 30 -6.82 -15.34 7.92
C ARG A 30 -6.39 -14.88 9.30
N PRO A 31 -7.32 -14.49 10.20
CA PRO A 31 -6.97 -14.28 11.59
C PRO A 31 -6.40 -15.58 12.14
N ALA A 32 -5.22 -15.51 12.77
CA ALA A 32 -4.55 -16.66 13.35
C ALA A 32 -5.42 -17.26 14.48
N GLY A 33 -6.30 -18.20 14.10
CA GLY A 33 -7.07 -18.99 15.03
C GLY A 33 -6.11 -19.77 15.93
N ARG A 34 -6.21 -19.51 17.25
CA ARG A 34 -5.47 -20.17 18.34
C ARG A 34 -5.13 -21.64 18.05
N ARG A 35 -3.91 -21.91 17.59
CA ARG A 35 -3.27 -23.19 17.86
C ARG A 35 -2.53 -23.04 19.18
N ARG A 36 -3.01 -23.72 20.23
CA ARG A 36 -2.27 -23.89 21.49
C ARG A 36 -1.01 -24.68 21.16
N ILE A 37 0.10 -23.99 20.94
CA ILE A 37 1.40 -24.63 20.80
C ILE A 37 1.85 -25.04 22.20
N ALA A 38 1.70 -26.32 22.49
CA ALA A 38 2.26 -26.96 23.67
C ALA A 38 3.79 -26.82 23.62
N ARG A 39 4.35 -26.25 24.70
CA ARG A 39 5.78 -26.07 24.93
C ARG A 39 6.50 -27.42 24.91
N ARG A 40 7.41 -27.66 23.95
CA ARG A 40 8.50 -28.64 24.07
C ARG A 40 9.74 -28.22 23.26
N GLY A 41 10.83 -27.97 23.97
CA GLY A 41 12.21 -28.30 23.55
C GLY A 41 12.98 -27.29 22.67
N PRO A 42 14.20 -26.86 23.07
CA PRO A 42 15.00 -25.89 22.31
C PRO A 42 16.18 -26.56 21.60
N TRP A 43 16.21 -26.68 20.27
CA TRP A 43 17.42 -27.02 19.53
C TRP A 43 17.40 -26.47 18.09
N ILE A 44 18.61 -26.18 17.62
CA ILE A 44 19.08 -25.89 16.26
C ILE A 44 19.30 -24.41 15.92
N ALA A 45 20.57 -24.05 16.14
CA ALA A 45 21.31 -22.92 15.59
C ALA A 45 21.76 -23.19 14.14
N GLY A 46 22.16 -22.11 13.44
CA GLY A 46 22.89 -22.11 12.16
C GLY A 46 22.01 -21.62 11.01
N GLY A 47 22.28 -20.56 10.27
CA GLY A 47 23.50 -19.78 10.07
C GLY A 47 23.76 -19.70 8.56
N VAL A 48 23.61 -18.53 7.92
CA VAL A 48 24.34 -18.19 6.68
C VAL A 48 24.68 -16.70 6.73
N ALA A 49 25.97 -16.46 6.61
CA ALA A 49 26.66 -15.18 6.68
C ALA A 49 26.62 -14.40 5.36
N ALA A 50 27.07 -13.15 5.49
CA ALA A 50 27.15 -12.10 4.50
C ALA A 50 27.84 -12.45 3.17
N LEU A 51 27.43 -11.74 2.12
CA LEU A 51 28.21 -11.55 0.89
C LEU A 51 28.20 -10.04 0.56
N VAL A 52 29.29 -9.36 0.94
CA VAL A 52 29.68 -8.02 0.50
C VAL A 52 30.98 -8.19 -0.28
N LEU A 53 30.94 -7.99 -1.60
CA LEU A 53 32.06 -7.66 -2.50
C LEU A 53 31.42 -6.90 -3.68
N ALA A 54 31.45 -5.57 -3.78
CA ALA A 54 32.57 -4.64 -4.06
C ALA A 54 33.15 -4.77 -5.48
N GLY A 55 32.84 -3.76 -6.31
CA GLY A 55 33.40 -3.47 -7.64
C GLY A 55 32.30 -2.90 -8.54
N GLY A 56 32.22 -1.62 -8.91
CA GLY A 56 33.19 -0.54 -8.95
C GLY A 56 33.08 0.13 -10.33
N GLY A 57 32.28 1.19 -10.45
CA GLY A 57 32.11 1.95 -11.69
C GLY A 57 31.36 3.26 -11.41
N VAL A 58 32.09 4.37 -11.46
CA VAL A 58 31.67 5.72 -11.06
C VAL A 58 30.78 6.34 -12.15
N ALA A 59 29.59 6.83 -11.77
CA ALA A 59 28.87 7.85 -12.52
C ALA A 59 28.58 9.03 -11.57
N VAL A 60 29.52 9.97 -11.49
CA VAL A 60 29.24 11.32 -10.99
C VAL A 60 28.65 12.09 -12.15
N ALA A 61 27.33 12.16 -12.20
CA ALA A 61 26.61 13.18 -12.93
C ALA A 61 25.74 13.91 -11.92
N GLY A 62 26.26 15.03 -11.42
CA GLY A 62 25.49 16.00 -10.66
C GLY A 62 24.41 16.58 -11.57
N GLY A 63 23.16 16.32 -11.22
CA GLY A 63 21.99 17.02 -11.69
C GLY A 63 21.03 17.11 -10.50
N LEU A 64 20.93 18.29 -9.90
CA LEU A 64 19.77 18.67 -9.11
C LEU A 64 18.50 18.27 -9.87
N LEU A 65 17.53 17.64 -9.18
CA LEU A 65 16.08 17.94 -9.22
C LEU A 65 15.28 16.71 -8.71
N ASP A 66 14.56 16.94 -7.60
CA ASP A 66 13.45 16.16 -7.01
C ASP A 66 13.72 14.80 -6.32
N ASP A 67 14.22 14.85 -5.07
CA ASP A 67 13.95 13.83 -4.03
C ASP A 67 12.52 13.97 -3.45
N GLY A 68 11.56 14.42 -4.28
CA GLY A 68 10.15 14.48 -3.94
C GLY A 68 9.53 13.11 -4.12
N VAL A 69 9.66 12.24 -3.12
CA VAL A 69 8.94 10.97 -3.03
C VAL A 69 7.46 11.23 -3.32
N GLU A 70 6.97 10.90 -4.52
CA GLU A 70 5.60 11.20 -4.93
C GLU A 70 4.61 10.32 -4.14
N GLN A 71 3.82 10.99 -3.30
CA GLN A 71 3.21 10.48 -2.08
C GLN A 71 1.87 9.76 -2.29
N SER A 72 1.87 8.47 -2.64
CA SER A 72 0.76 7.55 -2.30
C SER A 72 0.90 7.10 -0.85
N LEU A 73 0.77 8.00 0.13
CA LEU A 73 1.04 7.60 1.52
C LEU A 73 -0.12 6.79 2.09
N ALA A 74 -0.13 5.49 1.79
CA ALA A 74 -0.78 4.51 2.64
C ALA A 74 -0.17 4.65 4.05
N THR A 75 -1.02 4.63 5.06
CA THR A 75 -0.56 4.76 6.45
C THR A 75 -0.72 3.45 7.16
N GLY A 76 0.36 2.90 7.70
CA GLY A 76 0.33 1.69 8.53
C GLY A 76 0.43 2.04 10.00
N CYS A 77 -0.54 1.62 10.81
CA CYS A 77 -0.50 1.72 12.27
C CYS A 77 0.07 0.44 12.86
N TYR A 78 1.26 0.51 13.45
CA TYR A 78 1.97 -0.66 13.96
C TYR A 78 1.65 -0.92 15.44
N ALA A 79 1.46 -2.19 15.80
CA ALA A 79 1.20 -2.60 17.18
C ALA A 79 2.43 -2.51 18.10
N ARG A 80 3.65 -2.51 17.53
CA ARG A 80 4.95 -2.41 18.22
C ARG A 80 5.93 -1.58 17.38
N ALA A 81 6.99 -1.07 18.02
CA ALA A 81 8.10 -0.37 17.36
C ALA A 81 9.03 -1.36 16.64
N ASP A 82 8.49 -2.06 15.64
CA ASP A 82 9.14 -3.11 14.88
C ASP A 82 8.50 -3.19 13.48
N LEU A 83 9.31 -3.26 12.43
CA LEU A 83 8.86 -3.36 11.04
C LEU A 83 8.10 -4.66 10.74
N GLN A 84 8.28 -5.69 11.57
CA GLN A 84 7.61 -6.99 11.46
C GLN A 84 6.39 -7.12 12.38
N ALA A 85 5.96 -6.04 13.03
CA ALA A 85 4.79 -6.08 13.90
C ALA A 85 3.47 -6.10 13.12
N ASP A 86 2.42 -6.58 13.78
CA ASP A 86 1.05 -6.48 13.27
C ASP A 86 0.73 -5.02 12.91
N THR A 87 0.17 -4.84 11.73
CA THR A 87 -0.03 -3.51 11.13
C THR A 87 -1.45 -3.40 10.63
N THR A 88 -2.13 -2.32 11.02
CA THR A 88 -3.42 -1.93 10.44
C THR A 88 -3.16 -0.88 9.36
N ALA A 89 -3.51 -1.20 8.11
CA ALA A 89 -3.38 -0.24 7.01
C ALA A 89 -4.61 0.67 6.93
N ILE A 90 -4.36 1.97 6.87
CA ILE A 90 -5.31 3.01 6.53
C ILE A 90 -5.12 3.34 5.05
N GLY A 91 -6.24 3.60 4.36
CA GLY A 91 -6.25 4.05 2.97
C GLY A 91 -5.36 5.28 2.71
N THR A 92 -5.07 5.52 1.45
CA THR A 92 -4.19 6.63 1.03
C THR A 92 -4.84 8.00 1.27
N GLY A 93 -4.00 9.01 1.54
CA GLY A 93 -4.41 10.42 1.57
C GLY A 93 -4.70 11.00 2.96
N THR A 94 -4.26 10.35 4.03
CA THR A 94 -4.29 10.98 5.35
C THR A 94 -3.32 12.17 5.40
N LEU A 95 -3.78 13.26 6.00
CA LEU A 95 -2.96 14.45 6.27
C LEU A 95 -2.40 14.44 7.71
N ASP A 96 -2.91 13.54 8.54
CA ASP A 96 -2.54 13.38 9.95
C ASP A 96 -2.47 11.88 10.30
N PRO A 97 -1.41 11.19 9.84
CA PRO A 97 -1.26 9.76 10.07
C PRO A 97 -1.21 9.41 11.56
N VAL A 98 -0.64 10.29 12.40
CA VAL A 98 -0.53 10.09 13.84
C VAL A 98 -1.91 10.14 14.50
N GLY A 99 -2.70 11.18 14.20
CA GLY A 99 -4.05 11.34 14.74
C GLY A 99 -4.99 10.20 14.36
N GLU A 100 -4.93 9.75 13.10
CA GLU A 100 -5.76 8.63 12.64
C GLU A 100 -5.38 7.31 13.32
N CYS A 101 -4.08 6.98 13.39
CA CYS A 101 -3.64 5.79 14.12
C CYS A 101 -3.97 5.89 15.62
N ALA A 102 -3.90 7.07 16.24
CA ALA A 102 -4.33 7.26 17.62
C ALA A 102 -5.84 7.01 17.81
N GLY A 103 -6.67 7.28 16.80
CA GLY A 103 -8.08 6.86 16.77
C GLY A 103 -8.22 5.35 16.80
N LEU A 104 -7.57 4.65 15.87
CA LEU A 104 -7.64 3.19 15.77
C LEU A 104 -7.10 2.46 17.01
N TRP A 105 -6.07 3.01 17.66
CA TRP A 105 -5.60 2.50 18.96
C TRP A 105 -6.66 2.62 20.05
N ARG A 106 -7.41 3.73 20.09
CA ARG A 106 -8.48 3.93 21.08
C ARG A 106 -9.69 3.03 20.83
N GLU A 107 -9.94 2.70 19.58
CA GLU A 107 -10.98 1.75 19.16
C GLU A 107 -10.57 0.28 19.43
N GLY A 108 -9.29 0.03 19.74
CA GLY A 108 -8.75 -1.31 19.94
C GLY A 108 -8.53 -2.11 18.66
N VAL A 109 -8.51 -1.43 17.51
CA VAL A 109 -8.30 -2.03 16.19
C VAL A 109 -6.84 -2.42 15.99
N VAL A 110 -5.89 -1.56 16.40
CA VAL A 110 -4.45 -1.81 16.21
C VAL A 110 -3.94 -2.93 17.12
N ARG A 111 -4.48 -3.00 18.34
CA ARG A 111 -4.11 -4.02 19.32
C ARG A 111 -5.30 -4.35 20.21
N GLU A 112 -5.79 -5.59 20.07
CA GLU A 112 -6.91 -6.09 20.86
C GLU A 112 -6.63 -5.94 22.37
N GLY A 113 -7.67 -5.54 23.11
CA GLY A 113 -7.59 -5.33 24.56
C GLY A 113 -6.89 -4.04 25.00
N THR A 114 -6.34 -3.24 24.07
CA THR A 114 -5.79 -1.91 24.37
C THR A 114 -6.71 -0.85 23.78
N ARG A 115 -7.19 0.10 24.60
CA ARG A 115 -8.08 1.20 24.16
C ARG A 115 -7.51 2.59 24.44
N THR A 116 -6.20 2.65 24.66
CA THR A 116 -5.45 3.88 24.85
C THR A 116 -4.36 3.93 23.79
N ALA A 117 -4.21 5.09 23.16
CA ALA A 117 -3.09 5.31 22.25
C ALA A 117 -1.83 5.55 23.08
N PRO A 118 -0.75 4.77 22.87
CA PRO A 118 0.56 5.15 23.40
C PRO A 118 1.04 6.45 22.71
N PRO A 119 2.14 7.06 23.17
CA PRO A 119 2.86 8.02 22.35
C PRO A 119 3.16 7.41 20.98
N LEU A 120 2.86 8.13 19.90
CA LEU A 120 3.02 7.66 18.53
C LEU A 120 3.97 8.58 17.76
N VAL A 121 4.72 7.99 16.83
CA VAL A 121 5.58 8.72 15.90
C VAL A 121 5.38 8.23 14.48
N ALA A 122 5.31 9.17 13.53
CA ALA A 122 5.25 8.86 12.11
C ALA A 122 6.65 8.81 11.50
N CYS A 123 6.92 7.74 10.76
CA CYS A 123 8.16 7.50 10.04
C CYS A 123 7.88 7.37 8.54
N GLY A 124 8.66 8.07 7.73
CA GLY A 124 8.58 8.00 6.28
C GLY A 124 9.19 6.70 5.75
N MET A 125 8.45 6.04 4.88
CA MET A 125 8.87 4.89 4.07
C MET A 125 8.78 5.28 2.58
N ASP A 126 9.31 4.44 1.68
CA ASP A 126 9.39 4.77 0.25
C ASP A 126 8.05 5.19 -0.38
N LYS A 127 6.96 4.49 -0.06
CA LYS A 127 5.61 4.81 -0.57
C LYS A 127 4.55 4.78 0.53
N ALA A 128 4.93 5.00 1.78
CA ALA A 128 4.03 4.86 2.91
C ALA A 128 4.50 5.69 4.12
N VAL A 129 3.59 5.87 5.07
CA VAL A 129 3.93 6.33 6.42
C VAL A 129 3.68 5.18 7.38
N GLY A 130 4.71 4.78 8.13
CA GLY A 130 4.53 3.89 9.27
C GLY A 130 4.38 4.71 10.55
N VAL A 131 3.32 4.47 11.32
CA VAL A 131 3.12 5.08 12.62
C VAL A 131 3.37 4.03 13.70
N PHE A 132 4.36 4.30 14.55
CA PHE A 132 4.87 3.37 15.54
C PHE A 132 4.65 3.91 16.96
N PRO A 133 4.44 3.04 17.95
CA PRO A 133 4.47 3.45 19.35
C PRO A 133 5.89 3.82 19.79
N GLY A 134 6.03 4.92 20.53
CA GLY A 134 7.26 5.35 21.15
C GLY A 134 7.59 6.82 20.95
N ASP A 135 8.87 7.15 21.13
CA ASP A 135 9.41 8.51 21.04
C ASP A 135 9.93 8.86 19.63
N SER A 136 10.39 10.10 19.46
CA SER A 136 10.97 10.59 18.21
C SER A 136 12.22 9.85 17.74
N GLY A 137 12.85 9.05 18.61
CA GLY A 137 14.02 8.23 18.29
C GLY A 137 13.68 6.92 17.58
N VAL A 138 12.42 6.47 17.61
CA VAL A 138 12.01 5.17 17.02
C VAL A 138 12.30 5.10 15.53
N CYS A 139 12.00 6.13 14.74
CA CYS A 139 12.27 6.09 13.30
C CYS A 139 13.74 5.78 13.00
N ARG A 140 14.67 6.43 13.71
CA ARG A 140 16.11 6.20 13.55
C ARG A 140 16.51 4.78 13.94
N LYS A 141 15.96 4.26 15.04
CA LYS A 141 16.21 2.87 15.49
C LYS A 141 15.75 1.84 14.46
N LEU A 142 14.68 2.15 13.73
CA LEU A 142 14.14 1.32 12.65
C LEU A 142 14.83 1.56 11.29
N GLY A 143 15.85 2.41 11.22
CA GLY A 143 16.50 2.78 9.96
C GLY A 143 15.63 3.63 9.03
N LEU A 144 14.57 4.24 9.57
CA LEU A 144 13.63 5.10 8.84
C LEU A 144 13.91 6.59 9.10
N ARG A 145 13.43 7.43 8.19
CA ARG A 145 13.46 8.89 8.36
C ARG A 145 12.20 9.34 9.10
N PRO A 146 12.28 10.33 10.02
CA PRO A 146 11.08 10.95 10.57
C PRO A 146 10.18 11.46 9.45
N TRP A 147 8.89 11.17 9.53
CA TRP A 147 7.92 11.73 8.60
C TRP A 147 7.80 13.23 8.84
N ARG A 148 7.61 13.98 7.75
CA ARG A 148 7.41 15.42 7.77
C ARG A 148 6.02 15.73 7.24
N PRO A 149 5.22 16.54 7.95
CA PRO A 149 3.92 16.96 7.47
C PRO A 149 4.02 17.64 6.11
N LEU A 150 3.04 17.36 5.26
CA LEU A 150 2.90 18.01 3.97
C LEU A 150 2.65 19.51 4.14
N ALA A 151 3.28 20.31 3.29
CA ALA A 151 3.16 21.76 3.28
C ALA A 151 2.88 22.32 1.88
N GLY A 152 2.37 23.55 1.82
CA GLY A 152 2.15 24.28 0.58
C GLY A 152 1.39 23.48 -0.49
N ALA A 153 1.93 23.48 -1.72
CA ALA A 153 1.34 22.81 -2.87
C ALA A 153 1.20 21.29 -2.70
N GLU A 154 2.12 20.64 -1.96
CA GLU A 154 2.04 19.19 -1.71
C GLU A 154 0.81 18.85 -0.87
N ARG A 155 0.55 19.64 0.18
CA ARG A 155 -0.64 19.48 1.02
C ARG A 155 -1.92 19.70 0.22
N THR A 156 -1.96 20.74 -0.62
CA THR A 156 -3.11 21.02 -1.49
C THR A 156 -3.37 19.86 -2.46
N ARG A 157 -2.32 19.30 -3.08
CA ARG A 157 -2.45 18.15 -3.98
C ARG A 157 -2.94 16.90 -3.24
N ALA A 158 -2.36 16.59 -2.09
CA ALA A 158 -2.80 15.46 -1.27
C ALA A 158 -4.27 15.60 -0.83
N GLN A 159 -4.71 16.81 -0.48
CA GLN A 159 -6.10 17.12 -0.18
C GLN A 159 -7.03 16.88 -1.38
N ALA A 160 -6.63 17.29 -2.58
CA ALA A 160 -7.41 17.05 -3.80
C ALA A 160 -7.55 15.55 -4.10
N LEU A 161 -6.45 14.79 -3.96
CA LEU A 161 -6.45 13.34 -4.17
C LEU A 161 -7.29 12.60 -3.13
N ALA A 162 -7.19 12.98 -1.85
CA ALA A 162 -8.01 12.42 -0.78
C ALA A 162 -9.51 12.69 -1.00
N ARG A 163 -9.86 13.91 -1.43
CA ARG A 163 -11.24 14.27 -1.81
C ARG A 163 -11.73 13.42 -2.98
N LEU A 164 -10.93 13.29 -4.03
CA LEU A 164 -11.25 12.47 -5.20
C LEU A 164 -11.50 11.01 -4.82
N ARG A 165 -10.62 10.41 -4.01
CA ARG A 165 -10.80 9.04 -3.50
C ARG A 165 -12.13 8.90 -2.77
N LYS A 166 -12.43 9.82 -1.85
CA LYS A 166 -13.71 9.80 -1.09
C LYS A 166 -14.93 9.89 -2.00
N GLU A 167 -14.90 10.79 -2.99
CA GLU A 167 -16.00 10.95 -3.95
C GLU A 167 -16.21 9.69 -4.80
N LEU A 168 -15.13 9.08 -5.30
CA LEU A 168 -15.21 7.86 -6.11
C LEU A 168 -15.68 6.66 -5.29
N VAL A 169 -15.13 6.45 -4.10
CA VAL A 169 -15.56 5.38 -3.19
C VAL A 169 -17.05 5.52 -2.88
N ALA A 170 -17.50 6.71 -2.46
CA ALA A 170 -18.91 6.95 -2.15
C ALA A 170 -19.82 6.75 -3.38
N ARG A 171 -19.34 7.12 -4.57
CA ARG A 171 -20.13 6.98 -5.81
C ARG A 171 -20.31 5.52 -6.23
N PHE A 172 -19.26 4.72 -6.07
CA PHE A 172 -19.23 3.32 -6.48
C PHE A 172 -19.85 2.38 -5.44
N SER A 173 -19.76 2.70 -4.15
CA SER A 173 -20.49 1.97 -3.12
C SER A 173 -22.00 2.20 -3.17
N ALA A 174 -22.45 3.37 -3.63
CA ALA A 174 -23.87 3.71 -3.69
C ALA A 174 -24.64 3.01 -4.84
N ARG A 175 -23.95 2.55 -5.89
CA ARG A 175 -24.57 1.85 -7.01
C ARG A 175 -23.55 1.11 -7.85
N CYS A 176 -23.96 -0.02 -8.42
CA CYS A 176 -23.15 -0.73 -9.41
C CYS A 176 -22.95 0.15 -10.66
N VAL A 177 -21.68 0.42 -11.01
CA VAL A 177 -21.30 1.21 -12.19
C VAL A 177 -20.50 0.32 -13.14
N SER A 178 -20.84 0.35 -14.43
CA SER A 178 -20.06 -0.35 -15.46
C SER A 178 -18.70 0.31 -15.70
N GLU A 179 -17.75 -0.45 -16.24
CA GLU A 179 -16.39 0.03 -16.52
C GLU A 179 -16.37 1.36 -17.28
N ARG A 180 -16.98 1.41 -18.47
CA ARG A 180 -17.03 2.63 -19.30
C ARG A 180 -17.59 3.83 -18.54
N ARG A 181 -18.64 3.62 -17.74
CA ARG A 181 -19.26 4.71 -16.96
C ARG A 181 -18.37 5.12 -15.78
N SER A 182 -17.64 4.19 -15.18
CA SER A 182 -16.72 4.46 -14.08
C SER A 182 -15.51 5.27 -14.54
N ILE A 183 -14.97 4.98 -15.74
CA ILE A 183 -13.91 5.76 -16.38
C ILE A 183 -14.36 7.21 -16.58
N ALA A 184 -15.49 7.41 -17.27
CA ALA A 184 -16.01 8.76 -17.52
C ALA A 184 -16.29 9.55 -16.24
N LEU A 185 -16.76 8.87 -15.18
CA LEU A 185 -16.95 9.49 -13.87
C LEU A 185 -15.62 9.88 -13.23
N ALA A 186 -14.61 9.02 -13.26
CA ALA A 186 -13.29 9.28 -12.70
C ALA A 186 -12.57 10.42 -13.43
N GLU A 187 -12.61 10.44 -14.76
CA GLU A 187 -12.05 11.53 -15.57
C GLU A 187 -12.73 12.88 -15.29
N GLY A 188 -14.06 12.88 -15.21
CA GLY A 188 -14.81 14.10 -14.86
C GLY A 188 -14.44 14.63 -13.46
N ARG A 189 -14.19 13.73 -12.50
CA ARG A 189 -13.78 14.13 -11.14
C ARG A 189 -12.33 14.55 -11.06
N LEU A 190 -11.43 13.94 -11.82
CA LEU A 190 -10.04 14.41 -11.98
C LEU A 190 -10.01 15.86 -12.49
N ALA A 191 -10.76 16.15 -13.55
CA ALA A 191 -10.87 17.51 -14.09
C ALA A 191 -11.44 18.50 -13.06
N ALA A 192 -12.53 18.14 -12.38
CA ALA A 192 -13.16 18.98 -11.35
C ALA A 192 -12.27 19.25 -10.12
N ASN A 193 -11.32 18.35 -9.82
CA ASN A 193 -10.37 18.52 -8.72
C ASN A 193 -9.04 19.17 -9.15
N GLY A 194 -8.94 19.68 -10.39
CA GLY A 194 -7.73 20.33 -10.87
C GLY A 194 -6.55 19.38 -11.02
N LEU A 195 -6.82 18.12 -11.38
CA LEU A 195 -5.82 17.07 -11.59
C LEU A 195 -5.73 16.69 -13.09
N PRO A 196 -5.41 17.63 -14.00
CA PRO A 196 -5.28 17.33 -15.42
C PRO A 196 -4.07 16.42 -15.69
N GLY A 197 -4.14 15.62 -16.76
CA GLY A 197 -3.06 14.72 -17.18
C GLY A 197 -2.94 13.42 -16.38
N TRP A 198 -3.84 13.19 -15.43
CA TRP A 198 -3.97 11.89 -14.76
C TRP A 198 -4.66 10.87 -15.67
N ARG A 199 -4.21 9.63 -15.58
CA ARG A 199 -4.75 8.50 -16.34
C ARG A 199 -5.69 7.67 -15.47
N VAL A 200 -6.79 7.22 -16.05
CA VAL A 200 -7.64 6.19 -15.45
C VAL A 200 -7.32 4.86 -16.11
N VAL A 201 -6.93 3.86 -15.31
CA VAL A 201 -6.73 2.48 -15.75
C VAL A 201 -7.74 1.59 -15.06
N THR A 202 -8.11 0.50 -15.72
CA THR A 202 -9.07 -0.46 -15.20
C THR A 202 -8.43 -1.82 -15.06
N ALA A 203 -8.83 -2.55 -14.04
CA ALA A 203 -8.40 -3.91 -13.80
C ALA A 203 -9.60 -4.78 -13.40
N GLU A 204 -9.49 -6.07 -13.68
CA GLU A 204 -10.43 -7.09 -13.18
C GLU A 204 -11.93 -6.88 -13.52
N PHE A 205 -12.28 -6.14 -14.57
CA PHE A 205 -13.67 -6.07 -15.04
C PHE A 205 -14.09 -7.30 -15.86
N GLY A 206 -13.14 -8.17 -16.23
CA GLY A 206 -13.39 -9.35 -17.06
C GLY A 206 -13.68 -8.98 -18.52
N ARG A 207 -14.14 -9.96 -19.31
CA ARG A 207 -14.43 -9.81 -20.74
C ARG A 207 -15.86 -9.32 -21.04
N VAL A 208 -16.74 -9.27 -20.03
CA VAL A 208 -18.17 -8.98 -20.21
C VAL A 208 -18.54 -7.75 -19.39
N HIS A 209 -18.73 -6.62 -20.07
CA HIS A 209 -19.09 -5.35 -19.45
C HIS A 209 -20.61 -5.19 -19.40
N GLY A 210 -21.17 -5.21 -18.19
CA GLY A 210 -22.55 -4.79 -17.94
C GLY A 210 -23.60 -5.90 -17.86
N ARG A 211 -24.68 -5.51 -17.16
CA ARG A 211 -25.84 -6.22 -16.61
C ARG A 211 -25.61 -7.42 -15.67
N ASP A 212 -24.62 -8.30 -15.86
CA ASP A 212 -24.47 -9.48 -14.97
C ASP A 212 -23.01 -9.79 -14.52
N GLY A 213 -22.07 -8.83 -14.64
CA GLY A 213 -20.63 -9.14 -14.57
C GLY A 213 -19.86 -8.70 -13.33
N ARG A 214 -19.55 -7.41 -13.21
CA ARG A 214 -18.78 -6.81 -12.10
C ARG A 214 -19.11 -5.32 -11.98
N CYS A 215 -19.14 -4.80 -10.75
CA CYS A 215 -19.31 -3.39 -10.42
C CYS A 215 -17.96 -2.71 -10.26
N ALA A 216 -17.86 -1.45 -10.70
CA ALA A 216 -16.67 -0.66 -10.43
C ALA A 216 -16.49 -0.46 -8.92
N SER A 217 -15.25 -0.58 -8.47
CA SER A 217 -14.76 -0.16 -7.16
C SER A 217 -13.49 0.67 -7.35
N PHE A 218 -13.20 1.51 -6.37
CA PHE A 218 -11.93 2.24 -6.34
C PHE A 218 -10.82 1.29 -5.89
N GLY A 219 -9.79 1.12 -6.72
CA GLY A 219 -8.63 0.29 -6.39
C GLY A 219 -7.55 1.11 -5.70
N ASP A 220 -6.83 1.92 -6.49
CA ASP A 220 -5.66 2.66 -6.01
C ASP A 220 -5.47 4.01 -6.72
N ILE A 221 -4.66 4.87 -6.12
CA ILE A 221 -4.20 6.14 -6.71
C ILE A 221 -2.69 6.25 -6.52
N ASP A 222 -1.98 6.43 -7.63
CA ASP A 222 -0.52 6.55 -7.70
C ASP A 222 -0.12 7.93 -8.25
N PRO A 223 0.30 8.89 -7.39
CA PRO A 223 0.84 10.17 -7.80
C PRO A 223 2.10 10.05 -8.64
N GLY A 224 2.96 9.05 -8.37
CA GLY A 224 4.21 8.81 -9.09
C GLY A 224 4.00 8.56 -10.57
N THR A 225 2.95 7.80 -10.90
CA THR A 225 2.56 7.50 -12.29
C THR A 225 1.34 8.30 -12.75
N ARG A 226 0.83 9.21 -11.92
CA ARG A 226 -0.42 9.96 -12.10
C ARG A 226 -1.57 9.09 -12.59
N THR A 227 -1.73 7.93 -11.95
CA THR A 227 -2.68 6.91 -12.37
C THR A 227 -3.71 6.63 -11.28
N ILE A 228 -4.97 6.52 -11.66
CA ILE A 228 -6.05 5.96 -10.83
C ILE A 228 -6.41 4.59 -11.38
N THR A 229 -6.40 3.60 -10.50
CA THR A 229 -6.84 2.25 -10.83
C THR A 229 -8.27 2.02 -10.33
N LEU A 230 -9.17 1.67 -11.25
CA LEU A 230 -10.51 1.19 -10.94
C LEU A 230 -10.54 -0.32 -11.10
N THR A 231 -11.19 -1.02 -10.18
CA THR A 231 -11.26 -2.48 -10.19
C THR A 231 -12.70 -2.96 -10.35
N GLY A 232 -12.95 -3.95 -11.19
CA GLY A 232 -14.23 -4.64 -11.22
C GLY A 232 -14.33 -5.60 -10.03
N VAL A 233 -15.39 -5.51 -9.24
CA VAL A 233 -15.71 -6.48 -8.16
C VAL A 233 -17.05 -7.18 -8.47
N PRO A 234 -17.31 -8.41 -8.01
CA PRO A 234 -18.63 -9.03 -8.16
C PRO A 234 -19.75 -8.11 -7.68
N ALA A 235 -20.91 -8.16 -8.32
CA ALA A 235 -22.11 -7.50 -7.80
C ALA A 235 -22.62 -8.27 -6.58
N GLU A 236 -22.91 -7.56 -5.50
CA GLU A 236 -23.60 -8.09 -4.31
C GLU A 236 -25.11 -8.16 -4.52
#